data_AF-A0A3B4G0C1-F1
#
_entry.id   AF-A0A3B4G0C1-F1
#
_cell.length_a   1.000
_cell.length_b   1.000
_cell.length_c   1.000
_cell.angle_alpha   90.00
_cell.angle_beta   90.00
_cell.angle_gamma   90.00
#
_symmetry.space_group_name_H-M   'P 1'
#
loop_
_entity.id
_entity.type
_entity.pdbx_description
1 polymer ?
#
loop_
_entity_poly.entity_id
_entity_poly.type
_entity_poly.pdbx_seq_one_letter_code
_entity_poly.pdbx_strand_id
1 'polypeptide(L)'
;MATTVRAAVCLCLWLFACQVRGSHIPAEMNRTIQSLLQHYKISSREKYDGKPVFPSDQNKKIETKLIFMGGVLESYEKLLGHMLKQLPTPSPQIAVSNAQPGSAITPASSSPNNAGLVAGRDVRSELNYILKKVQELKKRRYHEQEKLLQGLQTLRDIKMNDRIIQSKALWQLPQLYEEASSLPEIKIQRRRRRRRQTKAKDRTRA
;
A
#
# COMPACT_ATOMS: atom_id res chain seq x y z
N MET A 1 41.15 -23.23 -23.06
CA MET A 1 40.20 -22.13 -23.37
C MET A 1 38.72 -22.54 -23.32
N ALA A 2 38.34 -23.81 -23.59
CA ALA A 2 36.93 -24.23 -23.56
C ALA A 2 36.28 -24.28 -22.16
N THR A 3 37.07 -24.51 -21.11
CA THR A 3 36.61 -24.64 -19.72
C THR A 3 36.20 -23.30 -19.10
N THR A 4 36.93 -22.23 -19.43
CA THR A 4 36.64 -20.87 -18.98
C THR A 4 35.40 -20.31 -19.64
N VAL A 5 35.19 -20.62 -20.93
CA VAL A 5 33.99 -20.22 -21.67
C VAL A 5 32.73 -20.92 -21.11
N ARG A 6 32.80 -22.22 -20.80
CA ARG A 6 31.68 -22.93 -20.17
C ARG A 6 31.36 -22.41 -18.78
N ALA A 7 32.37 -22.12 -17.96
CA ALA A 7 32.18 -21.55 -16.63
C ALA A 7 31.53 -20.14 -16.69
N ALA A 8 31.97 -19.30 -17.64
CA ALA A 8 31.39 -17.98 -17.86
C ALA A 8 29.93 -18.05 -18.33
N VAL A 9 29.61 -18.97 -19.26
CA VAL A 9 28.23 -19.18 -19.73
C VAL A 9 27.32 -19.68 -18.60
N CYS A 10 27.80 -20.59 -17.75
CA CYS A 10 27.06 -21.04 -16.58
C CYS A 10 26.84 -19.90 -15.57
N LEU A 11 27.84 -19.06 -15.31
CA LEU A 11 27.71 -17.88 -14.44
C LEU A 11 26.71 -16.87 -15.00
N CYS A 12 26.74 -16.59 -16.30
CA CYS A 12 25.80 -15.69 -16.96
C CYS A 12 24.36 -16.23 -16.91
N LEU A 13 24.16 -17.52 -17.18
CA LEU A 13 22.86 -18.18 -17.06
C LEU A 13 22.36 -18.17 -15.61
N TRP A 14 23.26 -18.34 -14.64
CA TRP A 14 22.92 -18.30 -13.22
C TRP A 14 22.53 -16.89 -12.77
N LEU A 15 23.22 -15.84 -13.24
CA LEU A 15 22.86 -14.44 -12.97
C LEU A 15 21.54 -14.03 -13.65
N PHE A 16 21.23 -14.54 -14.85
CA PHE A 16 19.94 -14.33 -15.51
C PHE A 16 18.79 -15.08 -14.83
N ALA A 17 19.02 -16.30 -14.33
CA ALA A 17 18.05 -17.05 -13.54
C ALA A 17 17.86 -16.47 -12.12
N CYS A 18 18.92 -15.88 -11.57
CA CYS A 18 18.92 -15.10 -10.35
C CYS A 18 18.60 -13.62 -10.61
N GLN A 19 17.67 -13.31 -11.54
CA GLN A 19 17.07 -11.98 -11.54
C GLN A 19 16.61 -11.69 -10.12
N VAL A 20 17.28 -10.73 -9.49
CA VAL A 20 16.98 -10.25 -8.15
C VAL A 20 15.54 -9.76 -8.22
N ARG A 21 14.59 -10.62 -7.84
CA ARG A 21 13.18 -10.27 -7.68
C ARG A 21 13.04 -9.38 -6.45
N GLY A 22 13.72 -8.24 -6.48
CA GLY A 22 13.44 -7.12 -5.61
C GLY A 22 12.14 -6.49 -6.09
N SER A 23 11.19 -6.29 -5.18
CA SER A 23 10.07 -5.40 -5.44
C SER A 23 10.61 -3.98 -5.52
N HIS A 24 10.94 -3.54 -6.74
CA HIS A 24 11.32 -2.17 -7.02
C HIS A 24 10.06 -1.34 -7.26
N ILE A 25 10.14 -0.05 -6.93
CA ILE A 25 9.11 0.91 -7.33
C ILE A 25 9.13 0.96 -8.86
N PRO A 26 8.00 0.70 -9.55
CA PRO A 26 7.96 0.77 -11.01
C PRO A 26 8.38 2.16 -11.49
N ALA A 27 9.06 2.24 -12.64
CA ALA A 27 9.57 3.50 -13.18
C ALA A 27 8.48 4.57 -13.34
N GLU A 28 7.28 4.16 -13.77
CA GLU A 28 6.13 5.05 -13.86
C GLU A 28 5.70 5.60 -12.49
N MET A 29 5.60 4.74 -11.48
CA MET A 29 5.28 5.15 -10.11
C MET A 29 6.28 6.18 -9.58
N ASN A 30 7.57 5.97 -9.81
CA ASN A 30 8.58 6.93 -9.39
C ASN A 30 8.42 8.27 -10.11
N ARG A 31 8.19 8.28 -11.44
CA ARG A 31 7.95 9.51 -12.20
C ARG A 31 6.72 10.27 -11.69
N THR A 32 5.62 9.57 -11.43
CA THR A 32 4.39 10.16 -10.88
C THR A 32 4.62 10.73 -9.48
N ILE A 33 5.36 10.03 -8.60
CA ILE A 33 5.71 10.55 -7.28
C ILE A 33 6.52 11.85 -7.40
N GLN A 34 7.51 11.91 -8.30
CA GLN A 34 8.32 13.12 -8.47
C GLN A 34 7.49 14.31 -9.00
N SER A 35 6.59 14.07 -9.94
CA SER A 35 5.66 15.10 -10.44
C SER A 35 4.75 15.63 -9.32
N LEU A 36 4.16 14.74 -8.53
CA LEU A 36 3.35 15.14 -7.38
C LEU A 36 4.16 15.86 -6.30
N LEU A 37 5.40 15.47 -6.04
CA LEU A 37 6.28 16.18 -5.10
C LEU A 37 6.62 17.60 -5.57
N GLN A 38 6.65 17.86 -6.88
CA GLN A 38 6.80 19.21 -7.42
C GLN A 38 5.53 20.04 -7.22
N HIS A 39 4.36 19.42 -7.34
CA HIS A 39 3.08 20.10 -7.10
C HIS A 39 2.86 20.40 -5.61
N TYR A 40 3.10 19.42 -4.73
CA TYR A 40 2.98 19.55 -3.27
C TYR A 40 4.32 19.97 -2.62
N LYS A 41 5.01 20.94 -3.23
CA LYS A 41 6.34 21.36 -2.81
C LYS A 41 6.32 22.04 -1.44
N ILE A 42 7.19 21.58 -0.55
CA ILE A 42 7.49 22.17 0.76
C ILE A 42 8.97 22.50 0.87
N SER A 43 9.35 23.34 1.84
CA SER A 43 10.76 23.70 2.06
C SER A 43 11.56 22.53 2.62
N SER A 44 12.89 22.54 2.40
CA SER A 44 13.78 21.52 2.99
C SER A 44 13.72 21.53 4.52
N ARG A 45 13.51 22.70 5.14
CA ARG A 45 13.39 22.83 6.59
C ARG A 45 12.15 22.11 7.13
N GLU A 46 11.01 22.24 6.45
CA GLU A 46 9.77 21.55 6.82
C GLU A 46 9.87 20.05 6.55
N LYS A 47 10.50 19.65 5.43
CA LYS A 47 10.67 18.23 5.08
C LYS A 47 11.53 17.46 6.10
N TYR A 48 12.53 18.12 6.68
CA TYR A 48 13.53 17.52 7.56
C TYR A 48 13.47 18.07 8.99
N ASP A 49 12.27 18.35 9.49
CA ASP A 49 12.03 18.89 10.84
C ASP A 49 12.19 17.85 11.98
N GLY A 50 12.51 16.60 11.64
CA GLY A 50 12.65 15.49 12.58
C GLY A 50 11.33 14.81 12.96
N LYS A 51 10.20 15.18 12.35
CA LYS A 51 8.87 14.62 12.62
C LYS A 51 8.34 13.89 11.38
N PRO A 52 8.83 12.67 11.08
CA PRO A 52 8.31 11.91 9.95
C PRO A 52 6.83 11.59 10.16
N VAL A 53 6.04 11.68 9.09
CA VAL A 53 4.59 11.38 9.11
C VAL A 53 4.32 9.94 9.59
N PHE A 54 5.17 9.00 9.17
CA PHE A 54 5.12 7.62 9.62
C PHE A 54 6.34 7.32 10.50
N PRO A 55 6.14 6.73 11.69
CA PRO A 55 7.25 6.34 12.54
C PRO A 55 8.08 5.23 11.88
N SER A 56 9.37 5.17 12.21
CA SER A 56 10.25 4.11 11.73
C SER A 56 9.87 2.77 12.36
N ASP A 57 9.59 1.76 11.53
CA ASP A 57 9.34 0.41 12.02
C ASP A 57 10.67 -0.29 12.37
N GLN A 58 10.92 -0.44 13.67
CA GLN A 58 12.07 -1.18 14.20
C GLN A 58 11.77 -2.66 14.45
N ASN A 59 10.57 -3.15 14.12
CA ASN A 59 10.21 -4.53 14.36
C ASN A 59 10.96 -5.48 13.43
N LYS A 60 11.72 -6.40 14.05
CA LYS A 60 12.43 -7.47 13.32
C LYS A 60 11.49 -8.61 12.89
N LYS A 61 10.28 -8.68 13.44
CA LYS A 61 9.30 -9.73 13.13
C LYS A 61 8.51 -9.34 11.89
N ILE A 62 8.61 -10.18 10.85
CA ILE A 62 7.95 -9.99 9.55
C ILE A 62 6.43 -9.81 9.71
N GLU A 63 5.78 -10.62 10.57
CA GLU A 63 4.34 -10.54 10.83
C GLU A 63 3.93 -9.15 11.34
N THR A 64 4.63 -8.62 12.34
CA THR A 64 4.35 -7.29 12.90
C THR A 64 4.62 -6.19 11.86
N LYS A 65 5.69 -6.34 11.07
CA LYS A 65 6.01 -5.42 9.98
C LYS A 65 4.95 -5.40 8.89
N LEU A 66 4.38 -6.57 8.55
CA LEU A 66 3.27 -6.66 7.59
C LEU A 66 2.03 -5.92 8.10
N ILE A 67 1.68 -6.09 9.38
CA ILE A 67 0.54 -5.38 9.99
C ILE A 67 0.79 -3.87 9.96
N PHE A 68 1.97 -3.43 10.36
CA PHE A 68 2.34 -2.01 10.34
C PHE A 68 2.28 -1.43 8.93
N MET A 69 2.87 -2.10 7.94
CA MET A 69 2.83 -1.69 6.54
C MET A 69 1.40 -1.69 5.97
N GLY A 70 0.54 -2.63 6.39
CA GLY A 70 -0.89 -2.61 6.07
C GLY A 70 -1.57 -1.32 6.54
N GLY A 71 -1.30 -0.90 7.78
CA GLY A 71 -1.82 0.35 8.33
C GLY A 71 -1.26 1.60 7.64
N VAL A 72 0.00 1.58 7.22
CA VAL A 72 0.61 2.63 6.39
C VAL A 72 -0.11 2.75 5.04
N LEU A 73 -0.37 1.63 4.37
CA LEU A 73 -1.10 1.61 3.09
C LEU A 73 -2.53 2.11 3.22
N GLU A 74 -3.25 1.71 4.28
CA GLU A 74 -4.59 2.21 4.57
C GLU A 74 -4.58 3.73 4.80
N SER A 75 -3.56 4.24 5.49
CA SER A 75 -3.38 5.67 5.74
C SER A 75 -3.09 6.44 4.45
N TYR A 76 -2.24 5.90 3.57
CA TYR A 76 -2.01 6.47 2.24
C TYR A 76 -3.27 6.50 1.37
N GLU A 77 -4.08 5.43 1.40
CA GLU A 77 -5.35 5.40 0.66
C GLU A 77 -6.28 6.54 1.11
N LYS A 78 -6.43 6.75 2.42
CA LYS A 78 -7.23 7.87 2.97
C LYS A 78 -6.63 9.22 2.59
N LEU A 79 -5.31 9.39 2.75
CA LEU A 79 -4.61 10.63 2.43
C LEU A 79 -4.79 11.03 0.96
N LEU A 80 -4.53 10.10 0.03
CA LEU A 80 -4.69 10.33 -1.40
C LEU A 80 -6.15 10.62 -1.78
N GLY A 81 -7.10 9.93 -1.13
CA GLY A 81 -8.53 10.23 -1.28
C GLY A 81 -8.88 11.65 -0.83
N HIS A 82 -8.29 12.15 0.25
CA HIS A 82 -8.45 13.53 0.69
C HIS A 82 -7.80 14.53 -0.26
N MET A 83 -6.58 14.26 -0.74
CA MET A 83 -5.89 15.11 -1.71
C MET A 83 -6.71 15.27 -3.01
N LEU A 84 -7.35 14.19 -3.47
CA LEU A 84 -8.25 14.21 -4.64
C LEU A 84 -9.50 15.08 -4.42
N LYS A 85 -10.08 15.04 -3.22
CA LYS A 85 -11.26 15.85 -2.85
C LYS A 85 -10.94 17.34 -2.71
N GLN A 86 -9.69 17.68 -2.38
CA GLN A 86 -9.22 19.06 -2.24
C GLN A 86 -8.87 19.73 -3.57
N LEU A 87 -8.68 18.94 -4.64
CA LEU A 87 -8.44 19.52 -5.97
C LEU A 87 -9.67 20.30 -6.43
N PRO A 88 -9.48 21.47 -7.09
CA PRO A 88 -10.59 22.24 -7.66
C PRO A 88 -11.51 21.33 -8.47
N THR A 89 -12.80 21.35 -8.14
CA THR A 89 -13.83 20.75 -8.99
C THR A 89 -13.92 21.60 -10.25
N PRO A 90 -13.86 21.04 -11.46
CA PRO A 90 -14.10 21.81 -12.67
C PRO A 90 -15.48 22.46 -12.55
N SER A 91 -15.52 23.79 -12.53
CA SER A 91 -16.78 24.54 -12.53
C SER A 91 -17.58 24.15 -13.77
N PRO A 92 -18.91 23.93 -13.67
CA PRO A 92 -19.72 23.70 -14.86
C PRO A 92 -19.56 24.91 -15.79
N GLN A 93 -19.10 24.67 -17.01
CA GLN A 93 -19.17 25.66 -18.08
C GLN A 93 -20.65 25.99 -18.25
N ILE A 94 -21.06 27.18 -17.78
CA ILE A 94 -22.35 27.75 -18.12
C ILE A 94 -22.32 27.95 -19.62
N ALA A 95 -22.95 27.04 -20.34
CA ALA A 95 -23.38 27.28 -21.70
C ALA A 95 -24.37 28.45 -21.65
N VAL A 96 -23.87 29.67 -21.79
CA VAL A 96 -24.70 30.83 -22.06
C VAL A 96 -25.23 30.65 -23.48
N SER A 97 -26.40 30.02 -23.55
CA SER A 97 -27.27 30.00 -24.71
C SER A 97 -27.74 31.43 -24.98
N ASN A 98 -27.04 32.16 -25.84
CA ASN A 98 -27.61 33.34 -26.49
C ASN A 98 -28.01 32.95 -27.91
N ALA A 99 -29.32 32.70 -28.06
CA ALA A 99 -29.97 32.65 -29.35
C ALA A 99 -30.05 34.08 -29.92
N GLN A 100 -29.51 34.27 -31.13
CA GLN A 100 -30.14 35.11 -32.15
C GLN A 100 -29.64 34.66 -33.54
N PRO A 101 -30.51 34.51 -34.56
CA PRO A 101 -30.21 33.73 -35.76
C PRO A 101 -29.72 34.60 -36.92
N GLY A 102 -28.84 34.05 -37.77
CA GLY A 102 -28.32 34.74 -38.96
C GLY A 102 -27.39 33.91 -39.83
N SER A 103 -27.97 32.96 -40.57
CA SER A 103 -27.63 32.50 -41.93
C SER A 103 -26.16 32.18 -42.34
N ALA A 104 -25.99 30.92 -42.79
CA ALA A 104 -25.34 30.48 -44.04
C ALA A 104 -24.03 29.65 -43.96
N ILE A 105 -24.22 28.34 -44.27
CA ILE A 105 -23.36 27.40 -45.03
C ILE A 105 -22.39 26.48 -44.23
N THR A 106 -22.41 25.22 -44.68
CA THR A 106 -22.01 23.91 -44.12
C THR A 106 -20.53 23.51 -44.45
N PRO A 107 -20.07 22.23 -44.34
CA PRO A 107 -19.44 21.62 -43.15
C PRO A 107 -18.08 20.93 -43.44
N ALA A 108 -17.58 20.18 -42.43
CA ALA A 108 -16.56 19.11 -42.48
C ALA A 108 -15.07 19.55 -42.53
N SER A 109 -14.09 18.89 -41.92
CA SER A 109 -14.02 17.78 -40.97
C SER A 109 -12.53 17.57 -40.63
N SER A 110 -12.23 17.24 -39.37
CA SER A 110 -11.10 16.39 -38.93
C SER A 110 -9.68 16.62 -39.48
N SER A 111 -8.75 17.04 -38.62
CA SER A 111 -7.79 16.06 -38.10
C SER A 111 -6.95 16.58 -36.92
N PRO A 112 -6.62 15.70 -35.95
CA PRO A 112 -5.83 16.02 -34.77
C PRO A 112 -4.36 15.75 -35.07
N ASN A 113 -3.48 16.75 -34.97
CA ASN A 113 -2.04 16.47 -34.98
C ASN A 113 -1.32 17.34 -33.95
N ASN A 114 -1.05 16.69 -32.81
CA ASN A 114 0.20 16.72 -32.07
C ASN A 114 1.19 17.83 -32.42
N ALA A 115 1.29 18.82 -31.54
CA ALA A 115 2.54 19.53 -31.27
C ALA A 115 2.52 20.02 -29.82
N GLY A 116 3.32 19.43 -28.94
CA GLY A 116 3.48 19.91 -27.56
C GLY A 116 3.84 18.86 -26.52
N LEU A 117 4.90 18.10 -26.75
CA LEU A 117 5.48 17.12 -25.83
C LEU A 117 6.13 17.81 -24.60
N VAL A 118 5.33 18.35 -23.66
CA VAL A 118 5.49 18.35 -22.18
C VAL A 118 4.14 18.80 -21.60
N ALA A 119 3.05 18.09 -21.90
CA ALA A 119 1.82 18.27 -21.16
C ALA A 119 2.00 17.58 -19.81
N GLY A 120 2.29 18.35 -18.75
CA GLY A 120 2.29 17.85 -17.38
C GLY A 120 1.00 17.07 -17.15
N ARG A 121 1.12 15.79 -16.78
CA ARG A 121 -0.06 14.96 -16.48
C ARG A 121 -0.90 15.70 -15.44
N ASP A 122 -2.22 15.73 -15.64
CA ASP A 122 -3.14 16.34 -14.69
C ASP A 122 -2.94 15.71 -13.30
N VAL A 123 -2.76 16.55 -12.28
CA VAL A 123 -2.51 16.15 -10.88
C VAL A 123 -3.56 15.15 -10.40
N ARG A 124 -4.82 15.32 -10.83
CA ARG A 124 -5.90 14.38 -10.50
C ARG A 124 -5.63 12.98 -11.07
N SER A 125 -5.14 12.90 -12.30
CA SER A 125 -4.79 11.62 -12.94
C SER A 125 -3.61 10.93 -12.25
N GLU A 126 -2.63 11.72 -11.80
CA GLU A 126 -1.44 11.23 -11.10
C GLU A 126 -1.78 10.68 -9.71
N LEU A 127 -2.60 11.40 -8.94
CA LEU A 127 -3.10 10.93 -7.65
C LEU A 127 -3.95 9.66 -7.79
N ASN A 128 -4.84 9.61 -8.80
CA ASN A 128 -5.63 8.42 -9.09
C ASN A 128 -4.75 7.21 -9.46
N TYR A 129 -3.67 7.43 -10.21
CA TYR A 129 -2.72 6.38 -10.55
C TYR A 129 -2.07 5.78 -9.29
N ILE A 130 -1.53 6.61 -8.41
CA ILE A 130 -0.90 6.17 -7.15
C ILE A 130 -1.92 5.49 -6.24
N LEU A 131 -3.11 6.09 -6.09
CA LEU A 131 -4.20 5.52 -5.29
C LEU A 131 -4.54 4.10 -5.75
N LYS A 132 -4.72 3.92 -7.05
CA LYS A 132 -4.97 2.60 -7.64
C LYS A 132 -3.85 1.61 -7.33
N LYS A 133 -2.58 2.02 -7.40
CA LYS A 133 -1.43 1.16 -7.08
C LYS A 133 -1.38 0.77 -5.61
N VAL A 134 -1.70 1.69 -4.69
CA VAL A 134 -1.81 1.40 -3.25
C VAL A 134 -2.94 0.39 -3.00
N GLN A 135 -4.12 0.59 -3.60
CA GLN A 135 -5.25 -0.33 -3.49
C GLN A 135 -4.96 -1.72 -4.06
N GLU A 136 -4.32 -1.80 -5.23
CA GLU A 136 -3.89 -3.06 -5.83
C GLU A 136 -2.92 -3.82 -4.92
N LEU A 137 -1.96 -3.13 -4.32
CA LEU A 137 -1.00 -3.72 -3.39
C LEU A 137 -1.70 -4.23 -2.12
N LYS A 138 -2.60 -3.43 -1.55
CA LYS A 138 -3.36 -3.78 -0.34
C LYS A 138 -4.20 -5.05 -0.58
N LYS A 139 -5.01 -5.04 -1.64
CA LYS A 139 -5.88 -6.17 -2.00
C LYS A 139 -5.12 -7.46 -2.27
N ARG A 140 -3.95 -7.39 -2.92
CA ARG A 140 -3.19 -8.58 -3.33
C ARG A 140 -2.29 -9.14 -2.24
N ARG A 141 -1.71 -8.29 -1.38
CA ARG A 141 -0.65 -8.69 -0.44
C ARG A 141 -0.97 -8.45 1.03
N TYR A 142 -2.00 -7.67 1.34
CA TYR A 142 -2.31 -7.25 2.70
C TYR A 142 -3.76 -7.55 3.13
N HIS A 143 -4.47 -8.43 2.42
CA HIS A 143 -5.88 -8.74 2.73
C HIS A 143 -6.09 -9.29 4.15
N GLU A 144 -5.18 -10.13 4.63
CA GLU A 144 -5.25 -10.65 6.02
C GLU A 144 -5.00 -9.55 7.05
N GLN A 145 -4.04 -8.67 6.77
CA GLN A 145 -3.72 -7.53 7.63
C GLN A 145 -4.85 -6.52 7.63
N GLU A 146 -5.52 -6.30 6.50
CA GLU A 146 -6.69 -5.43 6.39
C GLU A 146 -7.85 -5.94 7.26
N LYS A 147 -8.15 -7.25 7.24
CA LYS A 147 -9.15 -7.83 8.14
C LYS A 147 -8.80 -7.64 9.61
N LEU A 148 -7.53 -7.85 9.97
CA LEU A 148 -7.07 -7.65 11.34
C LEU A 148 -7.18 -6.18 11.76
N LEU A 149 -6.72 -5.25 10.92
CA LEU A 149 -6.80 -3.81 11.17
C LEU A 149 -8.24 -3.33 11.32
N GLN A 150 -9.15 -3.85 10.49
CA GLN A 150 -10.58 -3.59 10.63
C GLN A 150 -11.12 -4.09 11.98
N GLY A 151 -10.74 -5.30 12.41
CA GLY A 151 -11.07 -5.82 13.73
C GLY A 151 -10.50 -4.98 14.88
N LEU A 152 -9.27 -4.48 14.75
CA LEU A 152 -8.68 -3.58 15.76
C LEU A 152 -9.39 -2.23 15.80
N GLN A 153 -9.80 -1.71 14.65
CA GLN A 153 -10.59 -0.49 14.57
C GLN A 153 -11.96 -0.66 15.20
N THR A 154 -12.67 -1.77 14.96
CA THR A 154 -13.96 -2.01 15.60
C THR A 154 -13.83 -2.12 17.11
N LEU A 155 -12.75 -2.71 17.63
CA LEU A 155 -12.45 -2.74 19.07
C LEU A 155 -12.21 -1.35 19.65
N ARG A 156 -11.52 -0.46 18.93
CA ARG A 156 -11.31 0.93 19.34
C ARG A 156 -12.62 1.71 19.38
N ASP A 157 -13.51 1.45 18.44
CA ASP A 157 -14.75 2.21 18.26
C ASP A 157 -15.90 1.68 19.16
N ILE A 158 -15.62 0.77 20.10
CA ILE A 158 -16.58 0.26 21.08
C ILE A 158 -17.08 1.39 21.98
N LYS A 159 -18.41 1.48 22.17
CA LYS A 159 -19.07 2.43 23.06
C LYS A 159 -18.92 1.99 24.53
N MET A 160 -17.76 2.30 25.13
CA MET A 160 -17.43 1.89 26.51
C MET A 160 -18.41 2.40 27.58
N ASN A 161 -19.10 3.51 27.30
CA ASN A 161 -20.05 4.14 28.23
C ASN A 161 -21.47 3.54 28.14
N ASP A 162 -21.72 2.62 27.21
CA ASP A 162 -23.02 1.98 27.04
C ASP A 162 -23.17 0.81 28.01
N ARG A 163 -24.17 0.88 28.91
CA ARG A 163 -24.44 -0.15 29.91
C ARG A 163 -24.70 -1.54 29.30
N ILE A 164 -25.36 -1.61 28.14
CA ILE A 164 -25.63 -2.88 27.46
C ILE A 164 -24.31 -3.50 26.98
N ILE A 165 -23.43 -2.68 26.43
CA ILE A 165 -22.11 -3.12 25.98
C ILE A 165 -21.26 -3.58 27.16
N GLN A 166 -21.25 -2.84 28.27
CA GLN A 166 -20.53 -3.23 29.49
C GLN A 166 -20.99 -4.59 30.00
N SER A 167 -22.31 -4.81 30.08
CA SER A 167 -22.88 -6.10 30.51
C SER A 167 -22.48 -7.26 29.58
N LYS A 168 -22.57 -7.06 28.25
CA LYS A 168 -22.12 -8.06 27.27
C LYS A 168 -20.62 -8.35 27.36
N ALA A 169 -19.79 -7.33 27.57
CA ALA A 169 -18.36 -7.49 27.71
C ALA A 169 -18.00 -8.29 28.97
N LEU A 170 -18.66 -8.01 30.11
CA LEU A 170 -18.49 -8.77 31.36
C LEU A 170 -18.89 -10.23 31.19
N TRP A 171 -19.96 -10.51 30.43
CA TRP A 171 -20.38 -11.87 30.13
C TRP A 171 -19.32 -12.67 29.34
N GLN A 172 -18.64 -12.03 28.39
CA GLN A 172 -17.62 -12.67 27.56
C GLN A 172 -16.24 -12.77 28.23
N LEU A 173 -16.02 -12.04 29.32
CA LEU A 173 -14.71 -11.88 29.95
C LEU A 173 -14.05 -13.21 30.37
N PRO A 174 -14.73 -14.18 31.01
CA PRO A 174 -14.09 -15.43 31.43
C PRO A 174 -13.44 -16.18 30.25
N GLN A 175 -14.17 -16.31 29.15
CA GLN A 175 -13.70 -16.98 27.94
C GLN A 175 -12.51 -16.25 27.32
N LEU A 176 -12.60 -14.93 27.15
CA LEU A 176 -11.53 -14.13 26.56
C LEU A 176 -10.27 -14.12 27.42
N TYR A 177 -10.42 -14.10 28.74
CA TYR A 177 -9.30 -14.15 29.68
C TYR A 177 -8.57 -15.50 29.62
N GLU A 178 -9.31 -16.61 29.56
CA GLU A 178 -8.74 -17.95 29.40
C GLU A 178 -7.99 -18.07 28.07
N GLU A 179 -8.63 -17.66 26.97
CA GLU A 179 -8.00 -17.68 25.64
C GLU A 179 -6.71 -16.87 25.62
N ALA A 180 -6.74 -15.62 26.10
CA ALA A 180 -5.57 -14.75 26.15
C ALA A 180 -4.42 -15.35 27.01
N SER A 181 -4.76 -15.99 28.12
CA SER A 181 -3.79 -16.64 29.02
C SER A 181 -3.14 -17.88 28.40
N SER A 182 -3.84 -18.59 27.52
CA SER A 182 -3.35 -19.82 26.87
C SER A 182 -2.34 -19.58 25.73
N LEU A 183 -2.44 -18.43 25.04
CA LEU A 183 -1.67 -18.14 23.82
C LEU A 183 -0.14 -18.23 23.99
N PRO A 184 0.48 -17.69 25.07
CA PRO A 184 1.92 -17.81 25.28
C PRO A 184 2.39 -19.27 25.44
N GLU A 185 1.61 -20.08 26.16
CA GLU A 185 1.94 -21.48 26.43
C GLU A 185 1.87 -22.31 25.15
N ILE A 186 0.82 -22.13 24.34
CA ILE A 186 0.70 -22.78 23.02
C ILE A 186 1.94 -22.51 22.15
N LYS A 187 2.44 -21.26 22.16
CA LYS A 187 3.65 -20.87 21.42
C LYS A 187 4.90 -21.59 21.94
N ILE A 188 5.05 -21.71 23.26
CA ILE A 188 6.17 -22.42 23.89
C ILE A 188 6.12 -23.91 23.55
N GLN A 189 4.95 -24.55 23.67
CA GLN A 189 4.76 -25.96 23.35
C GLN A 189 5.06 -26.27 21.89
N ARG A 190 4.57 -25.43 20.96
CA ARG A 190 4.86 -25.58 19.52
C ARG A 190 6.36 -25.48 19.24
N ARG A 191 7.08 -24.57 19.91
CA ARG A 191 8.54 -24.43 19.80
C ARG A 191 9.27 -25.67 20.34
N ARG A 192 8.84 -26.20 21.50
CA ARG A 192 9.41 -27.42 22.09
C ARG A 192 9.20 -28.64 21.17
N ARG A 193 8.00 -28.81 20.60
CA ARG A 193 7.70 -29.89 19.65
C ARG A 193 8.60 -29.85 18.41
N ARG A 194 8.79 -28.66 17.80
CA ARG A 194 9.70 -28.49 16.65
C ARG A 194 11.14 -28.90 16.98
N ARG A 195 11.65 -28.54 18.16
CA ARG A 195 13.01 -28.92 18.61
C ARG A 195 13.17 -30.43 18.82
N ARG A 196 12.11 -31.13 19.26
CA ARG A 196 12.14 -32.60 19.41
C ARG A 196 12.17 -33.30 18.04
N GLN A 197 11.43 -32.78 17.07
CA GLN A 197 11.38 -33.35 15.71
C GLN A 197 12.71 -33.20 14.96
N THR A 198 13.44 -32.10 15.14
CA THR A 198 14.78 -31.94 14.53
C THR A 198 15.80 -32.89 15.15
N LYS A 199 15.79 -33.05 16.48
CA LYS A 199 16.70 -33.98 17.17
C LYS A 199 16.44 -35.46 16.85
N ALA A 200 15.18 -35.84 16.58
CA ALA A 200 14.84 -37.20 16.19
C ALA A 200 15.34 -37.52 14.76
N LYS A 201 15.26 -36.55 13.84
CA LYS A 201 15.65 -36.71 12.43
C LYS A 201 17.17 -36.84 12.24
N ASP A 202 17.97 -36.16 13.06
CA ASP A 202 19.44 -36.27 13.00
C ASP A 202 19.94 -37.62 13.56
N ARG A 203 19.20 -38.22 14.50
CA ARG A 203 19.50 -39.56 15.02
C ARG A 203 19.15 -40.71 14.08
N THR A 204 18.34 -40.48 13.04
CA THR A 204 17.98 -41.52 12.06
C THR A 204 18.86 -41.49 10.80
N ARG A 205 19.82 -40.57 10.74
CA ARG A 205 20.77 -40.40 9.61
C ARG A 205 22.23 -40.68 10.00
N ALA A 206 22.47 -41.12 11.23
CA ALA A 206 23.74 -41.65 11.71
C ALA A 206 23.60 -43.17 11.85
#